data_AF-A0A952EYB8-F1
#
_entry.id   AF-A0A952EYB8-F1
#
_cell.length_a   1.000
_cell.length_b   1.000
_cell.length_c   1.000
_cell.angle_alpha   90.00
_cell.angle_beta   90.00
_cell.angle_gamma   90.00
#
_symmetry.space_group_name_H-M   'P 1'
#
loop_
_entity.id
_entity.type
_entity.pdbx_description
1 polymer ?
#
loop_
_entity_poly.entity_id
_entity_poly.type
_entity_poly.pdbx_seq_one_letter_code
_entity_poly.pdbx_strand_id
1 'polypeptide(L)'
;MDAIPGTGGRRALPGEHGFRFFPGFYTHVPDTMSRIPYRGQAQGVFDNLVISTQVEIARAGAQNELVAPAQFPVTPADWEATLRFALAFATHLGIPPADQMHFVGLLSDLLSACDARRFGQYENESWWVFADAEHRSKGFQQFLADGLTRSLVAARAREMSARTGGYILLQLLQDLAKPGGRADRVLNGPTSDVWIEPWLDELRRLGVDYRLGCRVEAIESRGERVTGVRVQPVDATFAPVGAPFDDTADHYVAAVPVEVLRQQIAMDALKRVSPALAALDRLHVRWMNGIMYYLARDVPVVHGHTIYIDSAWALTSISQRQFWPGFNPHDMGDGDIGGILSVDISDWESKG
;
A
#
# COMPACT_ATOMS: atom_id res chain seq x y z
N MET A 1 13.96 8.26 -8.73
CA MET A 1 15.00 8.41 -7.68
C MET A 1 16.00 7.29 -7.91
N ASP A 2 17.28 7.59 -7.96
CA ASP A 2 18.32 6.60 -8.24
C ASP A 2 18.82 5.99 -6.93
N ALA A 3 18.85 4.67 -6.82
CA ALA A 3 19.35 3.98 -5.63
C ALA A 3 20.85 3.73 -5.68
N ILE A 4 21.32 3.16 -6.80
CA ILE A 4 22.74 2.86 -7.02
C ILE A 4 23.15 3.56 -8.32
N PRO A 5 24.13 4.48 -8.28
CA PRO A 5 24.60 5.19 -9.47
C PRO A 5 25.08 4.23 -10.56
N GLY A 6 24.83 4.61 -11.82
CA GLY A 6 25.36 3.89 -12.98
C GLY A 6 26.87 4.11 -13.15
N THR A 7 27.57 3.10 -13.66
CA THR A 7 28.99 3.19 -14.03
C THR A 7 29.19 2.72 -15.47
N GLY A 8 30.28 3.18 -16.12
CA GLY A 8 30.61 2.75 -17.49
C GLY A 8 29.57 3.14 -18.55
N GLY A 9 28.82 4.23 -18.34
CA GLY A 9 27.76 4.70 -19.25
C GLY A 9 26.40 4.02 -19.06
N ARG A 10 26.27 3.12 -18.08
CA ARG A 10 24.99 2.50 -17.71
C ARG A 10 24.11 3.46 -16.91
N ARG A 11 22.79 3.21 -16.91
CA ARG A 11 21.83 3.96 -16.07
C ARG A 11 21.97 3.55 -14.60
N ALA A 12 21.50 4.40 -13.69
CA ALA A 12 21.39 4.03 -12.29
C ALA A 12 20.33 2.94 -12.09
N LEU A 13 20.49 2.16 -11.02
CA LEU A 13 19.43 1.24 -10.58
C LEU A 13 18.30 2.03 -9.92
N PRO A 14 17.04 1.65 -10.19
CA PRO A 14 15.88 2.40 -9.75
C PRO A 14 15.69 2.27 -8.26
N GLY A 15 15.55 3.40 -7.55
CA GLY A 15 15.12 3.40 -6.15
C GLY A 15 13.60 3.37 -6.03
N GLU A 16 13.11 2.45 -5.21
CA GLU A 16 11.72 2.34 -4.81
C GLU A 16 11.62 2.44 -3.27
N HIS A 17 10.47 2.93 -2.79
CA HIS A 17 10.15 2.99 -1.35
C HIS A 17 9.67 1.65 -0.77
N GLY A 18 9.72 0.56 -1.54
CA GLY A 18 8.98 -0.68 -1.33
C GLY A 18 8.21 -1.07 -2.58
N PHE A 19 7.54 -2.23 -2.52
CA PHE A 19 6.72 -2.66 -3.65
C PHE A 19 5.40 -1.89 -3.69
N ARG A 20 4.70 -1.96 -4.83
CA ARG A 20 3.39 -1.33 -4.97
C ARG A 20 2.33 -2.37 -5.24
N PHE A 21 1.39 -2.45 -4.32
CA PHE A 21 0.21 -3.29 -4.39
C PHE A 21 -1.02 -2.46 -4.79
N PHE A 22 -1.74 -2.90 -5.83
CA PHE A 22 -2.93 -2.24 -6.36
C PHE A 22 -4.14 -3.18 -6.32
N PRO A 23 -4.90 -3.20 -5.21
CA PRO A 23 -6.01 -4.14 -5.08
C PRO A 23 -7.13 -3.88 -6.09
N GLY A 24 -7.97 -4.89 -6.33
CA GLY A 24 -9.01 -4.85 -7.36
C GLY A 24 -10.07 -3.78 -7.09
N PHE A 25 -10.39 -3.54 -5.83
CA PHE A 25 -11.34 -2.51 -5.40
C PHE A 25 -10.86 -1.07 -5.61
N TYR A 26 -9.61 -0.82 -6.03
CA TYR A 26 -9.20 0.53 -6.45
C TYR A 26 -9.85 0.88 -7.78
N THR A 27 -10.71 1.90 -7.77
CA THR A 27 -11.40 2.41 -8.97
C THR A 27 -10.71 3.64 -9.55
N HIS A 28 -10.40 4.63 -8.71
CA HIS A 28 -9.91 5.94 -9.16
C HIS A 28 -8.46 5.92 -9.67
N VAL A 29 -7.58 5.15 -9.02
CA VAL A 29 -6.17 5.07 -9.43
C VAL A 29 -6.05 4.44 -10.82
N PRO A 30 -6.62 3.24 -11.10
CA PRO A 30 -6.70 2.69 -12.45
C PRO A 30 -7.35 3.62 -13.49
N ASP A 31 -8.47 4.28 -13.16
CA ASP A 31 -9.10 5.23 -14.09
C ASP A 31 -8.15 6.38 -14.44
N THR A 32 -7.47 6.95 -13.44
CA THR A 32 -6.48 8.02 -13.67
C THR A 32 -5.32 7.51 -14.52
N MET A 33 -4.77 6.32 -14.21
CA MET A 33 -3.71 5.69 -14.99
C MET A 33 -4.11 5.47 -16.45
N SER A 34 -5.39 5.15 -16.71
CA SER A 34 -5.88 4.91 -18.08
C SER A 34 -5.88 6.15 -18.98
N ARG A 35 -5.84 7.33 -18.37
CA ARG A 35 -5.86 8.63 -19.05
C ARG A 35 -4.46 9.21 -19.28
N ILE A 36 -3.40 8.54 -18.82
CA ILE A 36 -2.01 8.99 -18.95
C ILE A 36 -1.39 8.26 -20.14
N PRO A 37 -1.04 8.95 -21.25
CA PRO A 37 -0.44 8.32 -22.41
C PRO A 37 0.89 7.64 -22.07
N TYR A 38 1.11 6.43 -22.60
CA TYR A 38 2.37 5.70 -22.41
C TYR A 38 2.72 4.84 -23.62
N ARG A 39 3.82 5.16 -24.32
CA ARG A 39 4.43 4.33 -25.40
C ARG A 39 3.44 3.72 -26.42
N GLY A 40 2.36 4.44 -26.76
CA GLY A 40 1.33 3.98 -27.70
C GLY A 40 0.41 2.87 -27.18
N GLN A 41 0.44 2.57 -25.87
CA GLN A 41 -0.49 1.64 -25.21
C GLN A 41 -1.93 2.17 -25.28
N ALA A 42 -2.89 1.26 -25.46
CA ALA A 42 -4.29 1.61 -25.69
C ALA A 42 -4.96 2.20 -24.45
N GLN A 43 -4.62 1.70 -23.26
CA GLN A 43 -5.11 2.24 -21.99
C GLN A 43 -3.99 3.00 -21.25
N GLY A 44 -3.00 3.53 -21.96
CA GLY A 44 -1.93 4.31 -21.36
C GLY A 44 -1.23 3.58 -20.21
N VAL A 45 -0.86 4.30 -19.15
CA VAL A 45 -0.17 3.74 -17.97
C VAL A 45 -0.93 2.59 -17.30
N PHE A 46 -2.26 2.49 -17.44
CA PHE A 46 -3.01 1.38 -16.86
C PHE A 46 -2.58 0.00 -17.39
N ASP A 47 -2.15 -0.07 -18.66
CA ASP A 47 -1.67 -1.33 -19.26
C ASP A 47 -0.33 -1.81 -18.62
N ASN A 48 0.32 -0.99 -17.78
CA ASN A 48 1.49 -1.39 -16.99
C ASN A 48 1.15 -2.11 -15.68
N LEU A 49 -0.13 -2.20 -15.30
CA LEU A 49 -0.56 -3.01 -14.16
C LEU A 49 -0.71 -4.49 -14.55
N VAL A 50 0.12 -5.33 -13.94
CA VAL A 50 0.11 -6.79 -14.13
C VAL A 50 -0.37 -7.50 -12.87
N ILE A 51 -0.93 -8.68 -13.03
CA ILE A 51 -1.57 -9.45 -11.96
C ILE A 51 -0.54 -10.40 -11.33
N SER A 52 -0.54 -10.49 -10.00
CA SER A 52 0.15 -11.59 -9.31
C SER A 52 -0.70 -12.85 -9.36
N THR A 53 -0.08 -14.02 -9.37
CA THR A 53 -0.81 -15.29 -9.50
C THR A 53 -0.94 -16.03 -8.19
N GLN A 54 -0.07 -15.71 -7.22
CA GLN A 54 0.05 -16.43 -5.95
C GLN A 54 0.30 -15.47 -4.79
N VAL A 55 -0.19 -15.82 -3.63
CA VAL A 55 0.21 -15.24 -2.34
C VAL A 55 0.73 -16.38 -1.47
N GLU A 56 1.85 -16.15 -0.81
CA GLU A 56 2.43 -17.10 0.13
C GLU A 56 2.33 -16.57 1.56
N ILE A 57 1.92 -17.43 2.49
CA ILE A 57 2.04 -17.21 3.93
C ILE A 57 3.15 -18.13 4.43
N ALA A 58 4.34 -17.56 4.54
CA ALA A 58 5.55 -18.25 4.96
C ALA A 58 5.70 -18.24 6.49
N ARG A 59 6.21 -19.35 7.02
CA ARG A 59 6.42 -19.55 8.46
C ARG A 59 7.87 -19.84 8.77
N ALA A 60 8.27 -19.57 10.02
CA ALA A 60 9.62 -19.83 10.46
C ALA A 60 9.99 -21.32 10.29
N GLY A 61 11.15 -21.59 9.66
CA GLY A 61 11.60 -22.95 9.38
C GLY A 61 10.80 -23.68 8.28
N ALA A 62 10.10 -22.94 7.42
CA ALA A 62 9.27 -23.48 6.32
C ALA A 62 8.17 -24.45 6.79
N GLN A 63 7.68 -24.26 8.01
CA GLN A 63 6.63 -25.12 8.57
C GLN A 63 5.25 -24.71 8.02
N ASN A 64 4.58 -25.58 7.27
CA ASN A 64 3.22 -25.34 6.79
C ASN A 64 3.07 -24.02 5.98
N GLU A 65 3.99 -23.76 5.05
CA GLU A 65 3.87 -22.66 4.09
C GLU A 65 2.56 -22.83 3.30
N LEU A 66 1.75 -21.77 3.30
CA LEU A 66 0.49 -21.77 2.57
C LEU A 66 0.64 -20.94 1.31
N VAL A 67 0.48 -21.58 0.16
CA VAL A 67 0.39 -20.88 -1.12
C VAL A 67 -1.07 -20.86 -1.55
N ALA A 68 -1.62 -19.66 -1.68
CA ALA A 68 -2.96 -19.41 -2.18
C ALA A 68 -2.90 -18.83 -3.60
N PRO A 69 -3.83 -19.19 -4.48
CA PRO A 69 -4.06 -18.43 -5.70
C PRO A 69 -4.44 -16.98 -5.38
N ALA A 70 -3.85 -16.02 -6.09
CA ALA A 70 -4.15 -14.59 -5.94
C ALA A 70 -5.29 -14.11 -6.86
N GLN A 71 -5.97 -15.06 -7.52
CA GLN A 71 -7.02 -14.81 -8.51
C GLN A 71 -8.07 -15.90 -8.47
N PHE A 72 -9.24 -15.61 -9.03
CA PHE A 72 -10.28 -16.62 -9.20
C PHE A 72 -9.75 -17.79 -10.04
N PRO A 73 -9.92 -19.05 -9.59
CA PRO A 73 -9.34 -20.20 -10.27
C PRO A 73 -9.97 -20.40 -11.66
N VAL A 74 -9.12 -20.43 -12.70
CA VAL A 74 -9.55 -20.58 -14.10
C VAL A 74 -8.98 -21.84 -14.75
N THR A 75 -7.89 -22.39 -14.22
CA THR A 75 -7.29 -23.66 -14.67
C THR A 75 -7.50 -24.79 -13.65
N PRO A 76 -7.42 -26.07 -14.05
CA PRO A 76 -7.45 -27.18 -13.11
C PRO A 76 -6.38 -27.10 -12.01
N ALA A 77 -5.19 -26.59 -12.34
CA ALA A 77 -4.11 -26.40 -11.38
C ALA A 77 -4.46 -25.31 -10.35
N ASP A 78 -5.13 -24.23 -10.76
CA ASP A 78 -5.61 -23.21 -9.82
C ASP A 78 -6.66 -23.79 -8.87
N TRP A 79 -7.60 -24.59 -9.38
CA TRP A 79 -8.61 -25.26 -8.56
C TRP A 79 -7.99 -26.22 -7.55
N GLU A 80 -6.99 -27.00 -7.97
CA GLU A 80 -6.23 -27.87 -7.07
C GLU A 80 -5.54 -27.06 -5.97
N ALA A 81 -4.89 -25.95 -6.32
CA ALA A 81 -4.24 -25.04 -5.37
C ALA A 81 -5.26 -24.41 -4.41
N THR A 82 -6.41 -23.95 -4.89
CA THR A 82 -7.51 -23.41 -4.04
C THR A 82 -8.01 -24.46 -3.06
N LEU A 83 -8.27 -25.70 -3.51
CA LEU A 83 -8.77 -26.77 -2.63
C LEU A 83 -7.72 -27.18 -1.60
N ARG A 84 -6.45 -27.25 -2.01
CA ARG A 84 -5.33 -27.54 -1.11
C ARG A 84 -5.17 -26.44 -0.06
N PHE A 85 -5.26 -25.18 -0.46
CA PHE A 85 -5.25 -24.04 0.46
C PHE A 85 -6.43 -24.10 1.43
N ALA A 86 -7.65 -24.33 0.94
CA ALA A 86 -8.84 -24.44 1.78
C ALA A 86 -8.71 -25.58 2.81
N LEU A 87 -8.21 -26.74 2.39
CA LEU A 87 -7.94 -27.88 3.27
C LEU A 87 -6.88 -27.52 4.32
N ALA A 88 -5.76 -26.94 3.90
CA ALA A 88 -4.68 -26.55 4.79
C ALA A 88 -5.12 -25.47 5.79
N PHE A 89 -5.87 -24.46 5.34
CA PHE A 89 -6.49 -23.46 6.18
C PHE A 89 -7.40 -24.11 7.24
N ALA A 90 -8.23 -25.07 6.84
CA ALA A 90 -9.17 -25.74 7.73
C ALA A 90 -8.50 -26.67 8.76
N THR A 91 -7.31 -27.21 8.47
CA THR A 91 -6.74 -28.33 9.25
C THR A 91 -5.35 -28.07 9.84
N HIS A 92 -4.53 -27.20 9.24
CA HIS A 92 -3.12 -27.02 9.59
C HIS A 92 -2.80 -25.68 10.27
N LEU A 93 -3.78 -24.77 10.39
CA LEU A 93 -3.60 -23.47 11.03
C LEU A 93 -3.92 -23.43 12.52
N GLY A 94 -4.34 -24.56 13.10
CA GLY A 94 -4.71 -24.63 14.52
C GLY A 94 -5.91 -23.75 14.88
N ILE A 95 -6.83 -23.54 13.92
CA ILE A 95 -8.08 -22.80 14.11
C ILE A 95 -9.21 -23.82 14.29
N PRO A 96 -9.77 -23.99 15.51
CA PRO A 96 -10.86 -24.93 15.75
C PRO A 96 -12.09 -24.62 14.90
N PRO A 97 -12.94 -25.61 14.58
CA PRO A 97 -14.16 -25.39 13.79
C PRO A 97 -15.10 -24.32 14.37
N ALA A 98 -15.17 -24.20 15.70
CA ALA A 98 -15.97 -23.16 16.37
C ALA A 98 -15.47 -21.75 16.02
N ASP A 99 -14.15 -21.54 15.99
CA ASP A 99 -13.54 -20.27 15.62
C ASP A 99 -13.75 -19.95 14.12
N GLN A 100 -13.73 -20.98 13.27
CA GLN A 100 -14.02 -20.83 11.83
C GLN A 100 -15.47 -20.39 11.60
N MET A 101 -16.44 -21.02 12.29
CA MET A 101 -17.85 -20.63 12.22
C MET A 101 -18.08 -19.22 12.76
N HIS A 102 -17.41 -18.87 13.86
CA HIS A 102 -17.42 -17.51 14.41
C HIS A 102 -16.95 -16.50 13.36
N PHE A 103 -15.85 -16.77 12.66
CA PHE A 103 -15.33 -15.90 11.61
C PHE A 103 -16.34 -15.69 10.47
N VAL A 104 -17.03 -16.74 10.03
CA VAL A 104 -18.11 -16.62 9.02
C VAL A 104 -19.24 -15.71 9.54
N GLY A 105 -19.59 -15.82 10.82
CA GLY A 105 -20.52 -14.91 11.49
C GLY A 105 -20.10 -13.45 11.41
N LEU A 106 -18.83 -13.15 11.71
CA LEU A 106 -18.27 -11.79 11.61
C LEU A 106 -18.40 -11.21 10.19
N LEU A 107 -18.12 -12.01 9.16
CA LEU A 107 -18.28 -11.59 7.76
C LEU A 107 -19.75 -11.31 7.42
N SER A 108 -20.67 -12.15 7.90
CA SER A 108 -22.11 -11.95 7.72
C SER A 108 -22.62 -10.68 8.42
N ASP A 109 -22.14 -10.41 9.64
CA ASP A 109 -22.47 -9.20 10.39
C ASP A 109 -22.01 -7.93 9.64
N LEU A 110 -20.78 -7.95 9.12
CA LEU A 110 -20.27 -6.86 8.28
C LEU A 110 -21.10 -6.67 7.00
N LEU A 111 -21.46 -7.75 6.30
CA LEU A 111 -22.24 -7.68 5.06
C LEU A 111 -23.65 -7.12 5.29
N SER A 112 -24.26 -7.44 6.43
CA SER A 112 -25.64 -7.06 6.76
C SER A 112 -25.78 -5.75 7.53
N ALA A 113 -24.67 -5.16 8.01
CA ALA A 113 -24.70 -3.93 8.78
C ALA A 113 -25.15 -2.70 7.95
N CYS A 114 -26.06 -1.91 8.52
CA CYS A 114 -26.47 -0.61 7.99
C CYS A 114 -25.47 0.51 8.34
N ASP A 115 -25.57 1.66 7.67
CA ASP A 115 -24.66 2.79 7.88
C ASP A 115 -24.60 3.26 9.34
N ALA A 116 -25.73 3.28 10.04
CA ALA A 116 -25.77 3.63 11.46
C ALA A 116 -24.89 2.69 12.31
N ARG A 117 -24.87 1.39 12.00
CA ARG A 117 -23.99 0.43 12.70
C ARG A 117 -22.55 0.58 12.28
N ARG A 118 -22.30 0.72 10.98
CA ARG A 118 -20.96 0.91 10.41
C ARG A 118 -20.25 2.10 11.06
N PHE A 119 -20.87 3.27 11.02
CA PHE A 119 -20.26 4.51 11.50
C PHE A 119 -20.46 4.75 13.01
N GLY A 120 -21.53 4.25 13.60
CA GLY A 120 -21.82 4.43 15.03
C GLY A 120 -21.09 3.44 15.93
N GLN A 121 -20.91 2.19 15.48
CA GLN A 121 -20.35 1.11 16.30
C GLN A 121 -19.01 0.63 15.74
N TYR A 122 -18.99 0.07 14.52
CA TYR A 122 -17.81 -0.60 13.97
C TYR A 122 -16.64 0.35 13.70
N GLU A 123 -16.91 1.64 13.47
CA GLU A 123 -15.88 2.68 13.35
C GLU A 123 -15.12 2.87 14.68
N ASN A 124 -15.82 2.72 15.81
CA ASN A 124 -15.35 3.11 17.14
C ASN A 124 -14.83 1.94 17.98
N GLU A 125 -14.76 0.73 17.41
CA GLU A 125 -14.19 -0.46 18.04
C GLU A 125 -13.09 -1.03 17.16
N SER A 126 -12.07 -1.64 17.77
CA SER A 126 -10.99 -2.25 17.00
C SER A 126 -11.39 -3.62 16.44
N TRP A 127 -10.75 -4.03 15.35
CA TRP A 127 -10.93 -5.36 14.77
C TRP A 127 -10.73 -6.48 15.80
N TRP A 128 -9.72 -6.35 16.67
CA TRP A 128 -9.45 -7.32 17.73
C TRP A 128 -10.64 -7.52 18.68
N VAL A 129 -11.29 -6.43 19.06
CA VAL A 129 -12.45 -6.46 19.96
C VAL A 129 -13.68 -6.99 19.23
N PHE A 130 -13.97 -6.47 18.02
CA PHE A 130 -15.10 -6.93 17.20
C PHE A 130 -15.03 -8.43 16.92
N ALA A 131 -13.83 -8.93 16.59
CA ALA A 131 -13.62 -10.34 16.30
C ALA A 131 -13.60 -11.25 17.54
N ASP A 132 -13.69 -10.68 18.75
CA ASP A 132 -13.52 -11.38 20.03
C ASP A 132 -12.20 -12.17 20.11
N ALA A 133 -11.14 -11.62 19.52
CA ALA A 133 -9.89 -12.36 19.27
C ALA A 133 -9.18 -12.80 20.57
N GLU A 134 -9.35 -12.05 21.67
CA GLU A 134 -8.76 -12.38 22.97
C GLU A 134 -9.20 -13.77 23.48
N HIS A 135 -10.45 -14.15 23.20
CA HIS A 135 -11.06 -15.40 23.65
C HIS A 135 -11.08 -16.49 22.57
N ARG A 136 -10.24 -16.37 21.55
CA ARG A 136 -10.14 -17.34 20.45
C ARG A 136 -8.78 -18.05 20.45
N SER A 137 -8.68 -19.10 19.65
CA SER A 137 -7.45 -19.89 19.53
C SER A 137 -6.24 -19.07 19.08
N LYS A 138 -5.04 -19.58 19.38
CA LYS A 138 -3.80 -18.96 18.90
C LYS A 138 -3.72 -18.91 17.38
N GLY A 139 -4.25 -19.91 16.68
CA GLY A 139 -4.38 -19.89 15.23
C GLY A 139 -5.29 -18.74 14.75
N PHE A 140 -6.45 -18.54 15.39
CA PHE A 140 -7.34 -17.44 15.05
C PHE A 140 -6.66 -16.08 15.27
N GLN A 141 -6.03 -15.90 16.43
CA GLN A 141 -5.29 -14.68 16.78
C GLN A 141 -4.20 -14.39 15.74
N GLN A 142 -3.41 -15.41 15.37
CA GLN A 142 -2.30 -15.27 14.46
C GLN A 142 -2.74 -15.01 13.01
N PHE A 143 -3.65 -15.81 12.47
CA PHE A 143 -3.97 -15.76 11.03
C PHE A 143 -5.13 -14.81 10.72
N LEU A 144 -6.20 -14.79 11.52
CA LEU A 144 -7.44 -14.07 11.22
C LEU A 144 -7.54 -12.70 11.91
N ALA A 145 -7.00 -12.57 13.11
CA ALA A 145 -6.94 -11.28 13.78
C ALA A 145 -5.71 -10.47 13.34
N ASP A 146 -4.51 -10.88 13.73
CA ASP A 146 -3.28 -10.15 13.45
C ASP A 146 -2.81 -10.32 11.99
N GLY A 147 -2.84 -11.53 11.44
CA GLY A 147 -2.34 -11.86 10.10
C GLY A 147 -3.06 -11.13 8.98
N LEU A 148 -4.39 -11.22 8.92
CA LEU A 148 -5.20 -10.54 7.91
C LEU A 148 -5.02 -9.01 7.95
N THR A 149 -4.95 -8.42 9.14
CA THR A 149 -4.86 -6.95 9.28
C THR A 149 -3.47 -6.41 8.95
N ARG A 150 -2.41 -7.14 9.32
CA ARG A 150 -1.03 -6.77 9.00
C ARG A 150 -0.70 -6.94 7.52
N SER A 151 -1.16 -8.03 6.90
CA SER A 151 -0.76 -8.38 5.53
C SER A 151 -1.44 -7.52 4.45
N LEU A 152 -2.65 -7.02 4.71
CA LEU A 152 -3.45 -6.34 3.69
C LEU A 152 -3.35 -4.81 3.75
N VAL A 153 -3.06 -4.26 4.94
CA VAL A 153 -3.09 -2.80 5.18
C VAL A 153 -2.03 -2.33 6.19
N ALA A 154 -1.06 -3.19 6.55
CA ALA A 154 -0.04 -2.88 7.56
C ALA A 154 -0.61 -2.35 8.90
N ALA A 155 -1.83 -2.74 9.23
CA ALA A 155 -2.53 -2.23 10.41
C ALA A 155 -2.53 -3.25 11.53
N ARG A 156 -2.46 -2.76 12.77
CA ARG A 156 -2.58 -3.62 13.97
C ARG A 156 -4.05 -3.87 14.26
N ALA A 157 -4.45 -5.14 14.37
CA ALA A 157 -5.82 -5.54 14.71
C ALA A 157 -6.40 -4.82 15.93
N ARG A 158 -5.55 -4.52 16.94
CA ARG A 158 -5.95 -3.87 18.19
C ARG A 158 -6.22 -2.38 18.06
N GLU A 159 -5.71 -1.74 17.02
CA GLU A 159 -5.81 -0.29 16.78
C GLU A 159 -6.75 0.03 15.61
N MET A 160 -6.75 -0.80 14.57
CA MET A 160 -7.57 -0.58 13.39
C MET A 160 -9.05 -0.76 13.68
N SER A 161 -9.87 0.19 13.23
CA SER A 161 -11.33 0.10 13.24
C SER A 161 -11.83 -1.20 12.59
N ALA A 162 -12.80 -1.85 13.24
CA ALA A 162 -13.48 -3.01 12.70
C ALA A 162 -14.19 -2.72 11.37
N ARG A 163 -14.73 -1.51 11.20
CA ARG A 163 -15.31 -1.06 9.93
C ARG A 163 -14.25 -1.09 8.83
N THR A 164 -13.18 -0.30 8.98
CA THR A 164 -12.17 -0.16 7.92
C THR A 164 -11.51 -1.49 7.59
N GLY A 165 -11.04 -2.23 8.61
CA GLY A 165 -10.42 -3.53 8.41
C GLY A 165 -11.34 -4.57 7.80
N GLY A 166 -12.55 -4.71 8.35
CA GLY A 166 -13.53 -5.69 7.91
C GLY A 166 -14.00 -5.47 6.47
N TYR A 167 -14.26 -4.22 6.07
CA TYR A 167 -14.70 -3.94 4.69
C TYR A 167 -13.57 -4.03 3.66
N ILE A 168 -12.32 -3.76 4.03
CA ILE A 168 -11.18 -4.03 3.14
C ILE A 168 -11.04 -5.54 2.92
N LEU A 169 -11.14 -6.34 3.99
CA LEU A 169 -11.16 -7.80 3.89
C LEU A 169 -12.29 -8.30 2.99
N LEU A 170 -13.52 -7.81 3.17
CA LEU A 170 -14.65 -8.19 2.33
C LEU A 170 -14.42 -7.87 0.85
N GLN A 171 -13.86 -6.70 0.54
CA GLN A 171 -13.56 -6.32 -0.84
C GLN A 171 -12.50 -7.23 -1.47
N LEU A 172 -11.46 -7.59 -0.73
CA LEU A 172 -10.43 -8.53 -1.20
C LEU A 172 -11.00 -9.94 -1.43
N LEU A 173 -11.85 -10.42 -0.52
CA LEU A 173 -12.54 -11.71 -0.69
C LEU A 173 -13.47 -11.69 -1.91
N GLN A 174 -14.15 -10.57 -2.17
CA GLN A 174 -14.97 -10.38 -3.36
C GLN A 174 -14.14 -10.38 -4.64
N ASP A 175 -12.98 -9.71 -4.64
CA ASP A 175 -12.08 -9.70 -5.80
C ASP A 175 -11.51 -11.10 -6.10
N LEU A 176 -11.19 -11.89 -5.07
CA LEU A 176 -10.75 -13.28 -5.23
C LEU A 176 -11.87 -14.21 -5.71
N ALA A 177 -13.12 -13.95 -5.32
CA ALA A 177 -14.28 -14.76 -5.67
C ALA A 177 -14.91 -14.40 -7.03
N LYS A 178 -14.48 -13.30 -7.66
CA LYS A 178 -15.04 -12.82 -8.93
C LYS A 178 -14.25 -13.31 -10.13
N PRO A 179 -14.89 -13.93 -11.15
CA PRO A 179 -14.23 -14.21 -12.42
C PRO A 179 -13.66 -12.93 -13.05
N GLY A 180 -12.36 -12.94 -13.37
CA GLY A 180 -11.65 -11.76 -13.87
C GLY A 180 -11.37 -10.68 -12.81
N GLY A 181 -11.62 -10.98 -11.54
CA GLY A 181 -11.18 -10.14 -10.42
C GLY A 181 -9.66 -10.03 -10.36
N ARG A 182 -9.19 -8.88 -9.86
CA ARG A 182 -7.76 -8.53 -9.84
C ARG A 182 -7.36 -8.17 -8.42
N ALA A 183 -7.42 -9.14 -7.51
CA ALA A 183 -7.20 -8.93 -6.08
C ALA A 183 -5.79 -8.38 -5.79
N ASP A 184 -4.82 -8.77 -6.62
CA ASP A 184 -3.43 -8.35 -6.50
C ASP A 184 -2.84 -7.96 -7.86
N ARG A 185 -2.39 -6.71 -7.94
CA ARG A 185 -1.68 -6.16 -9.09
C ARG A 185 -0.46 -5.39 -8.64
N VAL A 186 0.56 -5.42 -9.49
CA VAL A 186 1.81 -4.68 -9.35
C VAL A 186 2.17 -4.01 -10.68
N LEU A 187 3.19 -3.15 -10.68
CA LEU A 187 3.70 -2.52 -11.90
C LEU A 187 4.68 -3.44 -12.64
N ASN A 188 4.66 -3.41 -13.97
CA ASN A 188 5.56 -4.18 -14.84
C ASN A 188 6.93 -3.55 -15.07
N GLY A 189 7.33 -2.60 -14.23
CA GLY A 189 8.62 -1.92 -14.26
C GLY A 189 8.79 -0.96 -13.08
N PRO A 190 9.94 -0.28 -12.99
CA PRO A 190 10.18 0.75 -11.98
C PRO A 190 9.09 1.82 -12.00
N THR A 191 8.58 2.21 -10.83
CA THR A 191 7.43 3.11 -10.70
C THR A 191 7.65 4.42 -11.45
N SER A 192 8.87 4.97 -11.37
CA SER A 192 9.20 6.23 -12.04
C SER A 192 9.01 6.09 -13.55
N ASP A 193 9.65 5.07 -14.15
CA ASP A 193 9.66 4.80 -15.59
C ASP A 193 8.29 4.45 -16.18
N VAL A 194 7.43 3.74 -15.43
CA VAL A 194 6.16 3.19 -15.95
C VAL A 194 4.91 3.93 -15.49
N TRP A 195 5.02 4.86 -14.54
CA TRP A 195 3.87 5.63 -14.04
C TRP A 195 4.20 7.10 -13.75
N ILE A 196 5.14 7.40 -12.86
CA ILE A 196 5.31 8.78 -12.35
C ILE A 196 5.84 9.73 -13.42
N GLU A 197 6.91 9.38 -14.12
CA GLU A 197 7.47 10.24 -15.17
C GLU A 197 6.46 10.49 -16.31
N PRO A 198 5.77 9.46 -16.85
CA PRO A 198 4.67 9.67 -17.80
C PRO A 198 3.58 10.60 -17.30
N TRP A 199 3.23 10.50 -16.02
CA TRP A 199 2.21 11.35 -15.42
C TRP A 199 2.66 12.80 -15.34
N LEU A 200 3.90 13.04 -14.90
CA LEU A 200 4.49 14.38 -14.85
C LEU A 200 4.56 15.00 -16.25
N ASP A 201 4.93 14.22 -17.27
CA ASP A 201 4.99 14.70 -18.66
C ASP A 201 3.60 15.04 -19.20
N GLU A 202 2.59 14.24 -18.90
CA GLU A 202 1.21 14.53 -19.30
C GLU A 202 0.68 15.79 -18.60
N LEU A 203 0.95 15.96 -17.30
CA LEU A 203 0.55 17.17 -16.57
C LEU A 203 1.25 18.43 -17.12
N ARG A 204 2.54 18.34 -17.48
CA ARG A 204 3.25 19.44 -18.18
C ARG A 204 2.62 19.74 -19.53
N ARG A 205 2.27 18.71 -20.31
CA ARG A 205 1.59 18.86 -21.60
C ARG A 205 0.24 19.57 -21.45
N LEU A 206 -0.47 19.32 -20.35
CA LEU A 206 -1.72 19.98 -19.99
C LEU A 206 -1.53 21.40 -19.43
N GLY A 207 -0.30 21.86 -19.22
CA GLY A 207 0.03 23.22 -18.79
C GLY A 207 0.18 23.39 -17.27
N VAL A 208 0.39 22.31 -16.51
CA VAL A 208 0.67 22.41 -15.07
C VAL A 208 2.01 23.10 -14.81
N ASP A 209 2.00 24.14 -13.97
CA ASP A 209 3.18 24.85 -13.47
C ASP A 209 3.74 24.14 -12.23
N TYR A 210 4.93 23.53 -12.36
CA TYR A 210 5.62 22.88 -11.26
C TYR A 210 6.62 23.81 -10.59
N ARG A 211 6.37 24.17 -9.33
CA ARG A 211 7.29 24.96 -8.50
C ARG A 211 8.01 24.08 -7.49
N LEU A 212 9.11 23.48 -7.92
CA LEU A 212 9.99 22.66 -7.08
C LEU A 212 10.92 23.54 -6.23
N GLY A 213 11.43 23.01 -5.12
CA GLY A 213 12.26 23.79 -4.17
C GLY A 213 11.47 24.84 -3.40
N CYS A 214 10.15 24.64 -3.26
CA CYS A 214 9.25 25.53 -2.54
C CYS A 214 8.56 24.75 -1.41
N ARG A 215 8.74 25.18 -0.15
CA ARG A 215 8.03 24.63 1.01
C ARG A 215 6.90 25.57 1.39
N VAL A 216 5.67 25.06 1.48
CA VAL A 216 4.56 25.81 2.09
C VAL A 216 4.75 25.82 3.61
N GLU A 217 4.75 27.01 4.21
CA GLU A 217 4.91 27.19 5.67
C GLU A 217 3.61 27.60 6.36
N ALA A 218 2.66 28.20 5.65
CA ALA A 218 1.36 28.56 6.20
C ALA A 218 0.25 28.50 5.16
N ILE A 219 -0.96 28.16 5.62
CA ILE A 219 -2.21 28.33 4.90
C ILE A 219 -2.95 29.50 5.55
N GLU A 220 -3.07 30.60 4.82
CA GLU A 220 -3.70 31.82 5.30
C GLU A 220 -5.22 31.73 5.09
N SER A 221 -6.01 32.18 6.08
CA SER A 221 -7.47 32.15 5.98
C SER A 221 -8.13 33.39 6.60
N ARG A 222 -9.33 33.70 6.10
CA ARG A 222 -10.26 34.65 6.69
C ARG A 222 -11.56 33.92 7.03
N GLY A 223 -11.76 33.64 8.30
CA GLY A 223 -12.81 32.72 8.73
C GLY A 223 -12.58 31.35 8.09
N GLU A 224 -13.62 30.79 7.47
CA GLU A 224 -13.58 29.48 6.81
C GLU A 224 -12.96 29.50 5.41
N ARG A 225 -12.71 30.70 4.83
CA ARG A 225 -12.17 30.83 3.48
C ARG A 225 -10.65 30.89 3.49
N VAL A 226 -9.99 29.97 2.80
CA VAL A 226 -8.56 30.05 2.47
C VAL A 226 -8.32 31.22 1.52
N THR A 227 -7.30 32.04 1.81
CA THR A 227 -6.99 33.26 1.05
C THR A 227 -5.63 33.22 0.37
N GLY A 228 -4.74 32.31 0.78
CA GLY A 228 -3.39 32.23 0.24
C GLY A 228 -2.55 31.19 0.96
N VAL A 229 -1.32 31.03 0.49
CA VAL A 229 -0.28 30.25 1.15
C VAL A 229 0.98 31.08 1.30
N ARG A 230 1.71 30.89 2.40
CA ARG A 230 3.07 31.40 2.56
C ARG A 230 4.06 30.33 2.15
N VAL A 231 5.00 30.70 1.28
CA VAL A 231 5.96 29.78 0.66
C VAL A 231 7.39 30.22 0.96
N GLN A 232 8.24 29.27 1.33
CA GLN A 232 9.66 29.44 1.57
C GLN A 232 10.47 28.71 0.49
N PRO A 233 11.29 29.41 -0.31
CA PRO A 233 12.28 28.77 -1.18
C PRO A 233 13.30 27.98 -0.37
N VAL A 234 13.57 26.74 -0.78
CA VAL A 234 14.48 25.81 -0.11
C VAL A 234 15.41 25.11 -1.09
N ASP A 235 16.59 24.70 -0.63
CA ASP A 235 17.51 23.86 -1.40
C ASP A 235 17.19 22.36 -1.28
N ALA A 236 18.06 21.52 -1.85
CA ALA A 236 17.95 20.06 -1.79
C ALA A 236 18.08 19.48 -0.37
N THR A 237 18.64 20.25 0.58
CA THR A 237 18.72 19.89 2.00
C THR A 237 17.56 20.48 2.82
N PHE A 238 16.58 21.09 2.14
CA PHE A 238 15.44 21.81 2.72
C PHE A 238 15.85 23.05 3.54
N ALA A 239 17.05 23.57 3.34
CA ALA A 239 17.50 24.80 3.97
C ALA A 239 16.95 26.03 3.23
N PRO A 240 16.52 27.09 3.94
CA PRO A 240 16.06 28.32 3.30
C PRO A 240 17.16 28.97 2.44
N VAL A 241 16.84 29.29 1.18
CA VAL A 241 17.79 29.93 0.23
C VAL A 241 17.29 31.26 -0.34
N GLY A 242 16.14 31.73 0.10
CA GLY A 242 15.54 32.99 -0.35
C GLY A 242 14.55 33.55 0.66
N ALA A 243 14.02 34.74 0.38
CA ALA A 243 12.96 35.32 1.20
C ALA A 243 11.63 34.55 0.99
N PRO A 244 10.82 34.37 2.05
CA PRO A 244 9.47 33.84 1.89
C PRO A 244 8.59 34.81 1.10
N PHE A 245 7.60 34.27 0.38
CA PHE A 245 6.62 35.03 -0.37
C PHE A 245 5.22 34.44 -0.19
N ASP A 246 4.19 35.25 -0.41
CA ASP A 246 2.80 34.79 -0.40
C ASP A 246 2.35 34.49 -1.84
N ASP A 247 1.55 33.44 -2.00
CA ASP A 247 0.96 33.05 -3.28
C ASP A 247 -0.55 32.82 -3.15
N THR A 248 -1.29 33.04 -4.23
CA THR A 248 -2.75 32.93 -4.23
C THR A 248 -3.30 32.18 -5.43
N ALA A 249 -4.38 31.45 -5.21
CA ALA A 249 -5.14 30.70 -6.18
C ALA A 249 -6.65 30.76 -5.84
N ASP A 250 -7.48 30.41 -6.81
CA ASP A 250 -8.94 30.31 -6.61
C ASP A 250 -9.33 29.12 -5.73
N HIS A 251 -8.57 28.03 -5.86
CA HIS A 251 -8.76 26.77 -5.13
C HIS A 251 -7.42 26.24 -4.62
N TYR A 252 -7.47 25.55 -3.48
CA TYR A 252 -6.30 24.97 -2.81
C TYR A 252 -6.57 23.50 -2.52
N VAL A 253 -5.58 22.65 -2.80
CA VAL A 253 -5.60 21.22 -2.46
C VAL A 253 -4.31 20.92 -1.69
N ALA A 254 -4.44 20.44 -0.45
CA ALA A 254 -3.31 20.00 0.36
C ALA A 254 -3.12 18.48 0.18
N ALA A 255 -2.06 18.08 -0.51
CA ALA A 255 -1.70 16.67 -0.76
C ALA A 255 -0.32 16.37 -0.14
N VAL A 256 -0.25 16.43 1.19
CA VAL A 256 0.98 16.20 1.96
C VAL A 256 0.70 15.18 3.08
N PRO A 257 1.73 14.50 3.63
CA PRO A 257 1.57 13.68 4.81
C PRO A 257 0.91 14.47 5.95
N VAL A 258 0.03 13.83 6.72
CA VAL A 258 -0.76 14.52 7.75
C VAL A 258 0.12 15.10 8.85
N GLU A 259 1.28 14.50 9.09
CA GLU A 259 2.32 14.98 10.00
C GLU A 259 2.91 16.30 9.51
N VAL A 260 3.20 16.41 8.22
CA VAL A 260 3.66 17.67 7.60
C VAL A 260 2.56 18.71 7.72
N LEU A 261 1.32 18.35 7.36
CA LEU A 261 0.19 19.25 7.44
C LEU A 261 0.04 19.82 8.85
N ARG A 262 0.00 18.97 9.88
CA ARG A 262 -0.28 19.41 11.26
C ARG A 262 0.89 20.05 11.99
N GLN A 263 2.15 19.72 11.63
CA GLN A 263 3.35 20.15 12.38
C GLN A 263 4.18 21.21 11.66
N GLN A 264 4.17 21.22 10.33
CA GLN A 264 5.08 22.06 9.53
C GLN A 264 4.35 23.18 8.77
N ILE A 265 3.03 23.07 8.60
CA ILE A 265 2.20 24.07 7.92
C ILE A 265 1.32 24.78 8.95
N ALA A 266 1.59 26.05 9.20
CA ALA A 266 0.80 26.86 10.12
C ALA A 266 -0.62 27.08 9.56
N MET A 267 -1.64 26.79 10.38
CA MET A 267 -3.05 26.88 9.97
C MET A 267 -4.01 27.22 11.14
N ASP A 268 -3.51 27.87 12.19
CA ASP A 268 -4.24 28.08 13.44
C ASP A 268 -5.58 28.80 13.26
N ALA A 269 -5.63 29.79 12.36
CA ALA A 269 -6.85 30.51 12.04
C ALA A 269 -7.94 29.59 11.47
N LEU A 270 -7.55 28.65 10.61
CA LEU A 270 -8.45 27.69 9.99
C LEU A 270 -8.87 26.58 10.98
N LYS A 271 -7.93 26.08 11.80
CA LYS A 271 -8.23 25.13 12.89
C LYS A 271 -9.23 25.69 13.90
N ARG A 272 -9.19 26.99 14.20
CA ARG A 272 -10.14 27.63 15.14
C ARG A 272 -11.59 27.60 14.65
N VAL A 273 -11.83 27.60 13.34
CA VAL A 273 -13.18 27.62 12.76
C VAL A 273 -13.62 26.26 12.21
N SER A 274 -12.71 25.30 12.05
CA SER A 274 -12.99 23.97 11.54
C SER A 274 -12.64 22.89 12.58
N PRO A 275 -13.63 22.34 13.31
CA PRO A 275 -13.41 21.24 14.24
C PRO A 275 -12.77 20.01 13.59
N ALA A 276 -13.06 19.74 12.32
CA ALA A 276 -12.48 18.63 11.59
C ALA A 276 -10.96 18.81 11.37
N LEU A 277 -10.52 20.02 11.04
CA LEU A 277 -9.09 20.32 10.88
C LEU A 277 -8.36 20.37 12.23
N ALA A 278 -9.01 20.86 13.28
CA ALA A 278 -8.48 20.78 14.64
C ALA A 278 -8.33 19.31 15.11
N ALA A 279 -9.23 18.42 14.67
CA ALA A 279 -9.19 17.01 15.03
C ALA A 279 -8.05 16.21 14.35
N LEU A 280 -7.33 16.79 13.37
CA LEU A 280 -6.17 16.14 12.75
C LEU A 280 -5.09 15.76 13.78
N ASP A 281 -5.00 16.51 14.88
CA ASP A 281 -4.04 16.24 15.95
C ASP A 281 -4.35 14.95 16.74
N ARG A 282 -5.57 14.41 16.59
CA ARG A 282 -5.99 13.12 17.14
C ARG A 282 -5.62 11.93 16.26
N LEU A 283 -5.16 12.16 15.04
CA LEU A 283 -4.79 11.07 14.14
C LEU A 283 -3.49 10.42 14.61
N HIS A 284 -3.54 9.10 14.71
CA HIS A 284 -2.39 8.26 14.99
C HIS A 284 -1.81 7.77 13.66
N VAL A 285 -0.50 7.89 13.52
CA VAL A 285 0.25 7.51 12.32
C VAL A 285 1.20 6.37 12.65
N ARG A 286 1.42 5.51 11.65
CA ARG A 286 2.32 4.36 11.72
C ARG A 286 3.17 4.32 10.46
N TRP A 287 4.33 3.70 10.54
CA TRP A 287 5.27 3.60 9.43
C TRP A 287 5.20 2.22 8.80
N MET A 288 5.01 2.20 7.50
CA MET A 288 5.34 1.07 6.63
C MET A 288 6.39 1.58 5.64
N ASN A 289 7.56 0.95 5.62
CA ASN A 289 8.66 1.35 4.75
C ASN A 289 9.23 0.12 4.06
N GLY A 290 9.63 0.28 2.81
CA GLY A 290 10.28 -0.76 2.05
C GLY A 290 11.80 -0.65 2.03
N ILE A 291 12.45 -1.80 1.85
CA ILE A 291 13.86 -1.96 1.56
C ILE A 291 13.99 -2.70 0.24
N MET A 292 14.79 -2.14 -0.66
CA MET A 292 15.16 -2.76 -1.93
C MET A 292 16.52 -3.42 -1.80
N TYR A 293 16.58 -4.74 -1.98
CA TYR A 293 17.81 -5.52 -2.02
C TYR A 293 18.22 -5.77 -3.46
N TYR A 294 19.37 -5.24 -3.86
CA TYR A 294 19.98 -5.49 -5.17
C TYR A 294 20.96 -6.65 -5.03
N LEU A 295 20.62 -7.80 -5.61
CA LEU A 295 21.29 -9.07 -5.40
C LEU A 295 22.12 -9.44 -6.63
N ALA A 296 23.32 -9.98 -6.41
CA ALA A 296 24.18 -10.47 -7.50
C ALA A 296 23.57 -11.66 -8.27
N ARG A 297 22.66 -12.40 -7.63
CA ARG A 297 21.88 -13.48 -8.26
C ARG A 297 20.41 -13.21 -8.06
N ASP A 298 19.62 -13.58 -9.04
CA ASP A 298 18.17 -13.53 -8.90
C ASP A 298 17.69 -14.52 -7.84
N VAL A 299 16.72 -14.09 -7.04
CA VAL A 299 16.08 -14.89 -6.01
C VAL A 299 14.58 -14.83 -6.28
N PRO A 300 14.05 -15.72 -7.15
CA PRO A 300 12.61 -15.80 -7.36
C PRO A 300 11.92 -16.33 -6.11
N VAL A 301 10.75 -15.79 -5.82
CA VAL A 301 9.80 -16.31 -4.82
C VAL A 301 8.54 -16.77 -5.55
N VAL A 302 7.43 -17.00 -4.85
CA VAL A 302 6.14 -17.18 -5.53
C VAL A 302 5.86 -15.99 -6.46
N HIS A 303 5.10 -16.19 -7.53
CA HIS A 303 4.76 -15.09 -8.44
C HIS A 303 3.68 -14.20 -7.80
N GLY A 304 4.10 -13.41 -6.80
CA GLY A 304 3.33 -12.46 -6.01
C GLY A 304 3.96 -12.22 -4.65
N HIS A 305 3.15 -11.87 -3.65
CA HIS A 305 3.64 -11.45 -2.35
C HIS A 305 3.85 -12.64 -1.40
N THR A 306 4.99 -12.65 -0.70
CA THR A 306 5.26 -13.56 0.41
C THR A 306 5.14 -12.83 1.74
N ILE A 307 4.19 -13.24 2.56
CA ILE A 307 3.92 -12.73 3.91
C ILE A 307 4.65 -13.61 4.92
N TYR A 308 5.53 -13.04 5.72
CA TYR A 308 6.25 -13.78 6.77
C TYR A 308 5.48 -13.66 8.10
N ILE A 309 4.50 -14.55 8.32
CA ILE A 309 3.52 -14.42 9.41
C ILE A 309 4.12 -14.50 10.82
N ASP A 310 5.24 -15.21 10.97
CA ASP A 310 5.96 -15.35 12.24
C ASP A 310 7.00 -14.23 12.44
N SER A 311 7.16 -13.32 11.46
CA SER A 311 8.13 -12.23 11.56
C SER A 311 7.71 -11.19 12.60
N ALA A 312 8.62 -10.89 13.53
CA ALA A 312 8.43 -9.82 14.51
C ALA A 312 8.20 -8.45 13.84
N TRP A 313 8.81 -8.23 12.68
CA TRP A 313 8.73 -6.96 11.95
C TRP A 313 7.60 -6.92 10.90
N ALA A 314 6.74 -7.96 10.89
CA ALA A 314 5.64 -8.09 9.94
C ALA A 314 6.10 -7.88 8.48
N LEU A 315 7.12 -8.64 8.09
CA LEU A 315 7.74 -8.53 6.77
C LEU A 315 6.82 -9.07 5.68
N THR A 316 6.82 -8.41 4.53
CA THR A 316 6.28 -8.93 3.27
C THR A 316 7.30 -8.71 2.17
N SER A 317 7.45 -9.63 1.22
CA SER A 317 8.38 -9.47 0.10
C SER A 317 7.76 -9.79 -1.26
N ILE A 318 8.41 -9.30 -2.30
CA ILE A 318 8.14 -9.65 -3.70
C ILE A 318 9.45 -9.56 -4.50
N SER A 319 9.66 -10.51 -5.41
CA SER A 319 10.78 -10.44 -6.36
C SER A 319 10.34 -9.67 -7.61
N GLN A 320 10.88 -8.46 -7.79
CA GLN A 320 10.46 -7.53 -8.84
C GLN A 320 10.74 -8.05 -10.24
N ARG A 321 11.84 -8.81 -10.41
CA ARG A 321 12.25 -9.33 -11.73
C ARG A 321 11.19 -10.24 -12.36
N GLN A 322 10.39 -10.92 -11.55
CA GLN A 322 9.27 -11.76 -12.03
C GLN A 322 8.19 -10.95 -12.75
N PHE A 323 8.08 -9.64 -12.47
CA PHE A 323 7.06 -8.76 -13.01
C PHE A 323 7.59 -7.75 -14.02
N TRP A 324 8.91 -7.59 -14.16
CA TRP A 324 9.53 -6.55 -15.00
C TRP A 324 10.19 -7.14 -16.26
N PRO A 325 9.44 -7.70 -17.22
CA PRO A 325 10.00 -8.43 -18.37
C PRO A 325 10.83 -7.54 -19.31
N GLY A 326 10.58 -6.24 -19.33
CA GLY A 326 11.34 -5.26 -20.13
C GLY A 326 12.53 -4.64 -19.39
N PHE A 327 12.78 -5.05 -18.15
CA PHE A 327 13.83 -4.51 -17.30
C PHE A 327 14.99 -5.51 -17.19
N ASN A 328 16.17 -5.09 -17.64
CA ASN A 328 17.41 -5.86 -17.50
C ASN A 328 18.35 -5.14 -16.53
N PRO A 329 18.55 -5.65 -15.30
CA PRO A 329 19.41 -5.01 -14.31
C PRO A 329 20.89 -4.95 -14.73
N HIS A 330 21.34 -5.82 -15.64
CA HIS A 330 22.71 -5.81 -16.17
C HIS A 330 23.03 -4.58 -17.03
N ASP A 331 22.01 -3.87 -17.53
CA ASP A 331 22.17 -2.63 -18.30
C ASP A 331 22.26 -1.39 -17.37
N MET A 332 22.32 -1.61 -16.04
CA MET A 332 22.31 -0.59 -15.00
C MET A 332 23.42 -0.79 -13.97
N GLY A 333 23.67 0.21 -13.13
CA GLY A 333 24.65 0.14 -12.05
C GLY A 333 26.06 -0.19 -12.56
N ASP A 334 26.71 -1.18 -11.93
CA ASP A 334 27.96 -1.80 -12.37
C ASP A 334 27.78 -2.98 -13.33
N GLY A 335 26.54 -3.41 -13.56
CA GLY A 335 26.18 -4.53 -14.41
C GLY A 335 26.15 -5.90 -13.71
N ASP A 336 26.44 -5.95 -12.40
CA ASP A 336 26.58 -7.22 -11.66
C ASP A 336 25.29 -7.67 -10.95
N ILE A 337 24.25 -6.82 -10.97
CA ILE A 337 22.98 -7.13 -10.32
C ILE A 337 22.17 -8.13 -11.16
N GLY A 338 21.86 -9.27 -10.55
CA GLY A 338 21.03 -10.32 -11.11
C GLY A 338 19.58 -10.29 -10.63
N GLY A 339 19.26 -9.67 -9.50
CA GLY A 339 17.89 -9.65 -8.98
C GLY A 339 17.59 -8.45 -8.07
N ILE A 340 16.30 -8.19 -7.90
CA ILE A 340 15.81 -7.12 -7.02
C ILE A 340 14.68 -7.70 -6.15
N LEU A 341 14.96 -7.83 -4.86
CA LEU A 341 13.98 -8.25 -3.86
C LEU A 341 13.50 -7.02 -3.09
N SER A 342 12.19 -6.75 -3.15
CA SER A 342 11.57 -5.68 -2.38
C SER A 342 10.95 -6.26 -1.12
N VAL A 343 11.22 -5.64 0.02
CA VAL A 343 10.71 -6.08 1.32
C VAL A 343 10.07 -4.90 2.04
N ASP A 344 8.79 -5.02 2.40
CA ASP A 344 8.08 -4.03 3.19
C ASP A 344 8.09 -4.43 4.68
N ILE A 345 8.37 -3.45 5.53
CA ILE A 345 8.45 -3.59 6.98
C ILE A 345 7.29 -2.81 7.60
N SER A 346 6.39 -3.53 8.26
CA SER A 346 5.15 -2.98 8.84
C SER A 346 5.15 -2.87 10.36
N ASP A 347 6.16 -3.42 11.05
CA ASP A 347 6.34 -3.24 12.49
C ASP A 347 7.80 -2.94 12.86
N TRP A 348 8.05 -1.66 13.17
CA TRP A 348 9.37 -1.16 13.55
C TRP A 348 9.62 -1.17 15.06
N GLU A 349 8.60 -1.44 15.88
CA GLU A 349 8.67 -1.33 17.34
C GLU A 349 8.93 -2.67 18.03
N SER A 350 8.54 -3.78 17.38
CA SER A 350 8.76 -5.13 17.88
C SER A 350 10.25 -5.48 17.88
N LYS A 351 10.72 -6.06 18.99
CA LYS A 351 12.10 -6.55 19.09
C LYS A 351 12.27 -7.78 18.19
N GLY A 352 13.27 -7.73 17.30
CA GLY A 352 13.62 -8.82 16.38
C GLY A 352 14.52 -9.88 16.99
#